data_AF-A0A8J3IAE5-F1
#
_entry.id   AF-A0A8J3IAE5-F1
#
_cell.length_a   1.000
_cell.length_b   1.000
_cell.length_c   1.000
_cell.angle_alpha   90.00
_cell.angle_beta   90.00
_cell.angle_gamma   90.00
#
_symmetry.space_group_name_H-M   'P 1'
#
loop_
_entity.id
_entity.type
_entity.pdbx_description
1 polymer ?
#
loop_
_entity_poly.entity_id
_entity_poly.type
_entity_poly.pdbx_seq_one_letter_code
_entity_poly.pdbx_strand_id
1 'polypeptide(L)'
;MLDLLLQEVRYKRRYAFGYMDVYVRNRHKTARDELSLSSSWLRQSLAMYSNTVIPNSTFNDWITKGAIRLERKGRPHPQWAAATFIARMIDDGERSFLPEKISLDEPPFWCYGQSPQGAVIIIPVTEIHQQPKNTILWTNWPGAIWDDDGWLLIGEGEDCIGAIRFAGVRKVRDHLYWDVSLEDIRMWDAEVAALFLDFDGNTIAQIQSLATLALHRLARERIKL
;
A
#
# COMPACT_ATOMS: atom_id res chain seq x y z
N MET A 1 -24.05 -5.30 -9.30
CA MET A 1 -23.68 -5.93 -8.01
C MET A 1 -22.17 -5.90 -7.79
N LEU A 2 -21.36 -6.33 -8.77
CA LEU A 2 -19.89 -6.27 -8.67
C LEU A 2 -19.36 -4.84 -8.46
N ASP A 3 -19.91 -3.85 -9.15
CA ASP A 3 -19.47 -2.45 -9.01
C ASP A 3 -19.71 -1.88 -7.61
N LEU A 4 -20.84 -2.25 -6.98
CA LEU A 4 -21.17 -1.82 -5.61
C LEU A 4 -20.19 -2.42 -4.60
N LEU A 5 -19.89 -3.72 -4.72
CA LEU A 5 -18.91 -4.38 -3.86
C LEU A 5 -17.51 -3.78 -4.04
N LEU A 6 -17.10 -3.46 -5.27
CA LEU A 6 -15.81 -2.82 -5.54
C LEU A 6 -15.73 -1.42 -4.93
N GLN A 7 -16.81 -0.63 -5.02
CA GLN A 7 -16.89 0.69 -4.38
C GLN A 7 -16.82 0.57 -2.85
N GLU A 8 -17.50 -0.42 -2.28
CA GLU A 8 -17.44 -0.70 -0.85
C GLU A 8 -16.03 -1.08 -0.41
N VAL A 9 -15.37 -2.03 -1.10
CA VAL A 9 -13.97 -2.41 -0.81
C VAL A 9 -13.04 -1.19 -0.87
N ARG A 10 -13.20 -0.31 -1.86
CA ARG A 10 -12.40 0.93 -1.97
C ARG A 10 -12.65 1.85 -0.77
N TYR A 11 -13.91 2.04 -0.37
CA TYR A 11 -14.24 2.83 0.80
C TYR A 11 -13.62 2.24 2.08
N LYS A 12 -13.79 0.93 2.31
CA LYS A 12 -13.24 0.22 3.47
C LYS A 12 -11.72 0.24 3.52
N ARG A 13 -11.04 0.21 2.36
CA ARG A 13 -9.59 0.39 2.25
C ARG A 13 -9.14 1.76 2.78
N ARG A 14 -9.80 2.84 2.35
CA ARG A 14 -9.49 4.20 2.82
C ARG A 14 -9.70 4.34 4.32
N TYR A 15 -10.83 3.83 4.80
CA TYR A 15 -11.13 3.79 6.22
C TYR A 15 -10.08 3.01 7.02
N ALA A 16 -9.73 1.80 6.58
CA ALA A 16 -8.71 0.98 7.22
C ALA A 16 -7.36 1.70 7.28
N PHE A 17 -6.95 2.36 6.20
CA PHE A 17 -5.72 3.14 6.20
C PHE A 17 -5.76 4.27 7.23
N GLY A 18 -6.77 5.15 7.18
CA GLY A 18 -6.90 6.26 8.13
C GLY A 18 -6.95 5.81 9.59
N TYR A 19 -7.64 4.68 9.86
CA TYR A 19 -7.73 4.10 11.20
C TYR A 19 -6.41 3.48 11.67
N MET A 20 -5.73 2.73 10.80
CA MET A 20 -4.57 1.91 11.18
C MET A 20 -3.24 2.65 11.13
N ASP A 21 -3.12 3.71 10.33
CA ASP A 21 -1.82 4.35 10.01
C ASP A 21 -1.05 4.78 11.26
N VAL A 22 -1.73 5.34 12.26
CA VAL A 22 -1.09 5.73 13.53
C VAL A 22 -0.46 4.54 14.27
N TYR A 23 -1.11 3.39 14.29
CA TYR A 23 -0.62 2.18 14.94
C TYR A 23 0.53 1.54 14.16
N VAL A 24 0.43 1.58 12.83
CA VAL A 24 1.44 1.06 11.91
C VAL A 24 2.73 1.89 11.97
N ARG A 25 2.64 3.23 12.05
CA ARG A 25 3.82 4.11 12.20
C ARG A 25 4.51 3.98 13.56
N ASN A 26 3.77 3.58 14.59
CA ASN A 26 4.30 3.37 15.94
C ASN A 26 4.75 1.92 16.20
N ARG A 27 4.62 1.00 15.22
CA ARG A 27 4.91 -0.42 15.40
C ARG A 27 6.34 -0.71 15.86
N HIS A 28 7.34 0.09 15.48
CA HIS A 28 8.74 -0.13 15.86
C HIS A 28 9.22 0.75 17.02
N LYS A 29 8.42 1.72 17.47
CA LYS A 29 8.80 2.62 18.56
C LYS A 29 8.52 1.93 19.90
N THR A 30 9.19 2.38 20.96
CA THR A 30 8.79 2.15 22.35
C THR A 30 7.52 2.94 22.70
N ALA A 31 6.54 2.93 21.80
CA ALA A 31 5.23 3.48 22.05
C ALA A 31 4.54 2.63 23.13
N ARG A 32 3.62 3.24 23.88
CA ARG A 32 2.73 2.47 24.76
C ARG A 32 2.03 1.40 23.92
N ASP A 33 1.83 0.20 24.47
CA ASP A 33 1.22 -0.92 23.75
C ASP A 33 -0.11 -0.53 23.08
N GLU A 34 -0.86 0.38 23.71
CA GLU A 34 -2.12 0.98 23.26
C GLU A 34 -2.03 1.73 21.93
N LEU A 35 -0.85 2.23 21.55
CA LEU A 35 -0.62 2.99 20.32
C LEU A 35 0.18 2.19 19.29
N SER A 36 0.41 0.90 19.54
CA SER A 36 1.19 0.02 18.66
C SER A 36 0.31 -0.98 17.95
N LEU A 37 0.67 -1.34 16.71
CA LEU A 37 0.04 -2.45 15.99
C LEU A 37 0.35 -3.79 16.69
N SER A 38 -0.55 -4.24 17.55
CA SER A 38 -0.42 -5.48 18.34
C SER A 38 -1.56 -6.46 18.04
N SER A 39 -1.37 -7.74 18.38
CA SER A 39 -2.44 -8.74 18.27
C SER A 39 -3.63 -8.43 19.19
N SER A 40 -3.39 -7.80 20.34
CA SER A 40 -4.47 -7.35 21.24
C SER A 40 -5.30 -6.25 20.57
N TRP A 41 -4.62 -5.23 20.04
CA TRP A 41 -5.25 -4.15 19.28
C TRP A 41 -6.05 -4.68 18.09
N LEU A 42 -5.47 -5.60 17.30
CA LEU A 42 -6.14 -6.13 16.11
C LEU A 42 -7.39 -6.91 16.49
N ARG A 43 -7.34 -7.72 17.55
CA ARG A 43 -8.52 -8.45 18.05
C ARG A 43 -9.63 -7.51 18.53
N GLN A 44 -9.28 -6.48 19.29
CA GLN A 44 -10.23 -5.47 19.74
C GLN A 44 -10.85 -4.75 18.54
N SER A 45 -10.03 -4.39 17.55
CA SER A 45 -10.49 -3.70 16.35
C SER A 45 -11.43 -4.54 15.51
N LEU A 46 -11.09 -5.82 15.29
CA LEU A 46 -11.95 -6.76 14.57
C LEU A 46 -13.27 -7.01 15.33
N ALA A 47 -13.24 -7.01 16.68
CA ALA A 47 -14.43 -7.21 17.51
C ALA A 47 -15.48 -6.08 17.36
N MET A 48 -15.05 -4.87 16.98
CA MET A 48 -15.96 -3.74 16.72
C MET A 48 -16.95 -4.04 15.57
N TYR A 49 -16.61 -4.95 14.67
CA TYR A 49 -17.42 -5.32 13.50
C TYR A 49 -18.10 -6.69 13.64
N SER A 50 -17.91 -7.40 14.75
CA SER A 50 -18.55 -8.70 15.01
C SER A 50 -19.63 -8.67 16.07
N ASN A 51 -19.80 -7.57 16.81
CA ASN A 51 -20.64 -7.49 18.03
C ASN A 51 -20.28 -8.56 19.08
N THR A 52 -19.16 -9.27 18.91
CA THR A 52 -18.72 -10.38 19.75
C THR A 52 -17.22 -10.29 19.97
N VAL A 53 -16.77 -10.59 21.19
CA VAL A 53 -15.35 -10.72 21.49
C VAL A 53 -14.77 -11.87 20.66
N ILE A 54 -13.64 -11.63 19.99
CA ILE A 54 -12.96 -12.66 19.20
C ILE A 54 -12.13 -13.54 20.14
N PRO A 55 -12.47 -14.84 20.28
CA PRO A 55 -11.71 -15.75 21.14
C PRO A 55 -10.25 -15.90 20.69
N ASN A 56 -9.37 -16.21 21.64
CA ASN A 56 -7.95 -16.50 21.32
C ASN A 56 -7.82 -17.64 20.31
N SER A 57 -8.66 -18.67 20.42
CA SER A 57 -8.66 -19.83 19.53
C SER A 57 -8.96 -19.42 18.08
N THR A 58 -9.99 -18.61 17.85
CA THR A 58 -10.35 -18.10 16.51
C THR A 58 -9.24 -17.25 15.92
N PHE A 59 -8.64 -16.36 16.72
CA PHE A 59 -7.54 -15.53 16.24
C PHE A 59 -6.29 -16.36 15.88
N ASN A 60 -5.97 -17.37 16.69
CA ASN A 60 -4.87 -18.30 16.40
C ASN A 60 -5.16 -19.19 15.18
N ASP A 61 -6.42 -19.55 14.95
CA ASP A 61 -6.83 -20.25 13.73
C ASP A 61 -6.60 -19.38 12.50
N TRP A 62 -6.96 -18.10 12.52
CA TRP A 62 -6.65 -17.16 11.43
C TRP A 62 -5.15 -16.97 11.18
N ILE A 63 -4.32 -17.01 12.23
CA ILE A 63 -2.86 -17.02 12.09
C ILE A 63 -2.40 -18.32 11.41
N THR A 64 -2.91 -19.46 11.86
CA THR A 64 -2.54 -20.79 11.33
C THR A 64 -2.93 -20.94 9.86
N LYS A 65 -4.06 -20.34 9.47
CA LYS A 65 -4.56 -20.31 8.09
C LYS A 65 -3.88 -19.27 7.20
N GLY A 66 -3.02 -18.41 7.76
CA GLY A 66 -2.28 -17.39 7.01
C GLY A 66 -3.07 -16.11 6.71
N ALA A 67 -4.31 -15.97 7.18
CA ALA A 67 -5.11 -14.75 7.06
C ALA A 67 -4.46 -13.57 7.81
N ILE A 68 -3.89 -13.87 8.98
CA ILE A 68 -3.06 -12.93 9.74
C ILE A 68 -1.63 -13.49 9.75
N ARG A 69 -0.69 -12.72 9.21
CA ARG A 69 0.74 -13.03 9.36
C ARG A 69 1.34 -12.17 10.46
N LEU A 70 2.27 -12.76 11.21
CA LEU A 70 2.98 -12.05 12.27
C LEU A 70 4.42 -11.76 11.80
N GLU A 71 4.90 -10.53 11.99
CA GLU A 71 6.33 -10.21 11.84
C GLU A 71 7.14 -10.84 12.97
N ARG A 72 6.56 -10.85 14.17
CA ARG A 72 7.07 -11.49 15.38
C ARG A 72 5.93 -11.75 16.36
N LYS A 73 6.18 -12.50 17.42
CA LYS A 73 5.17 -12.84 18.43
C LYS A 73 4.40 -11.58 18.90
N GLY A 74 3.08 -11.61 18.77
CA GLY A 74 2.19 -10.52 19.20
C GLY A 74 2.15 -9.31 18.27
N ARG A 75 2.87 -9.33 17.14
CA ARG A 75 2.93 -8.23 16.16
C ARG A 75 2.45 -8.67 14.79
N PRO A 76 1.22 -8.32 14.41
CA PRO A 76 0.71 -8.54 13.06
C PRO A 76 1.52 -7.76 12.02
N HIS A 77 1.69 -8.34 10.83
CA HIS A 77 2.18 -7.63 9.66
C HIS A 77 1.10 -6.63 9.20
N PRO A 78 1.43 -5.35 8.95
CA PRO A 78 0.45 -4.31 8.63
C PRO A 78 -0.51 -4.67 7.50
N GLN A 79 0.03 -5.16 6.39
CA GLN A 79 -0.77 -5.51 5.20
C GLN A 79 -1.79 -6.62 5.48
N TRP A 80 -1.37 -7.72 6.15
CA TRP A 80 -2.24 -8.85 6.49
C TRP A 80 -3.28 -8.49 7.55
N ALA A 81 -2.88 -7.67 8.53
CA ALA A 81 -3.79 -7.13 9.53
C ALA A 81 -4.89 -6.29 8.87
N ALA A 82 -4.52 -5.41 7.94
CA ALA A 82 -5.49 -4.58 7.22
C ALA A 82 -6.38 -5.40 6.29
N ALA A 83 -5.84 -6.39 5.58
CA ALA A 83 -6.65 -7.29 4.75
C ALA A 83 -7.72 -8.01 5.59
N THR A 84 -7.34 -8.55 6.75
CA THR A 84 -8.29 -9.19 7.68
C THR A 84 -9.30 -8.20 8.23
N PHE A 85 -8.86 -6.99 8.58
CA PHE A 85 -9.73 -5.92 9.08
C PHE A 85 -10.76 -5.48 8.04
N ILE A 86 -10.33 -5.29 6.79
CA ILE A 86 -11.20 -4.94 5.67
C ILE A 86 -12.18 -6.06 5.37
N ALA A 87 -11.73 -7.31 5.31
CA ALA A 87 -12.61 -8.46 5.13
C ALA A 87 -13.69 -8.50 6.21
N ARG A 88 -13.33 -8.21 7.46
CA ARG A 88 -14.29 -8.19 8.57
C ARG A 88 -15.27 -7.02 8.51
N MET A 89 -14.89 -5.88 7.94
CA MET A 89 -15.81 -4.74 7.74
C MET A 89 -16.83 -4.97 6.63
N ILE A 90 -16.59 -5.93 5.74
CA ILE A 90 -17.46 -6.28 4.60
C ILE A 90 -18.33 -7.51 4.94
N ASP A 91 -17.83 -8.38 5.83
CA ASP A 91 -18.56 -9.55 6.33
C ASP A 91 -19.81 -9.13 7.14
N ASP A 92 -20.98 -9.35 6.54
CA ASP A 92 -22.30 -9.13 7.11
C ASP A 92 -22.78 -10.29 8.01
N GLY A 93 -21.96 -11.34 8.17
CA GLY A 93 -22.27 -12.54 8.94
C GLY A 93 -22.87 -13.68 8.11
N GLU A 94 -23.33 -13.42 6.88
CA GLU A 94 -23.81 -14.46 5.96
C GLU A 94 -22.68 -15.01 5.08
N ARG A 95 -21.60 -14.25 4.90
CA ARG A 95 -20.50 -14.58 3.98
C ARG A 95 -19.17 -14.68 4.70
N SER A 96 -18.55 -15.85 4.66
CA SER A 96 -17.15 -15.98 5.09
C SER A 96 -16.22 -15.38 4.04
N PHE A 97 -15.80 -14.12 4.24
CA PHE A 97 -14.84 -13.43 3.36
C PHE A 97 -13.39 -13.85 3.59
N LEU A 98 -13.10 -14.52 4.71
CA LEU A 98 -11.76 -15.06 4.95
C LEU A 98 -11.65 -16.44 4.28
N PRO A 99 -10.67 -16.65 3.39
CA PRO A 99 -10.45 -17.95 2.80
C PRO A 99 -10.07 -18.99 3.86
N GLU A 100 -10.39 -20.25 3.61
CA GLU A 100 -10.06 -21.35 4.53
C GLU A 100 -8.56 -21.47 4.81
N LYS A 101 -7.74 -21.13 3.82
CA LYS A 101 -6.27 -21.12 3.92
C LYS A 101 -5.69 -20.19 2.86
N ILE A 102 -4.68 -19.42 3.23
CA ILE A 102 -3.88 -18.60 2.33
C ILE A 102 -2.49 -19.23 2.20
N SER A 103 -1.99 -19.34 0.98
CA SER A 103 -0.61 -19.80 0.74
C SER A 103 0.39 -18.86 1.43
N LEU A 104 1.51 -19.40 1.92
CA LEU A 104 2.60 -18.57 2.45
C LEU A 104 3.27 -17.72 1.34
N ASP A 105 3.21 -18.18 0.10
CA ASP A 105 3.76 -17.49 -1.07
C ASP A 105 2.82 -16.40 -1.61
N GLU A 106 1.58 -16.31 -1.09
CA GLU A 106 0.64 -15.27 -1.50
C GLU A 106 1.21 -13.88 -1.14
N PRO A 107 1.24 -12.92 -2.09
CA PRO A 107 1.72 -11.58 -1.82
C PRO A 107 0.71 -10.82 -0.94
N PRO A 108 1.16 -9.85 -0.13
CA PRO A 108 0.25 -9.06 0.71
C PRO A 108 -0.78 -8.24 -0.08
N PHE A 109 -0.41 -7.78 -1.28
CA PHE A 109 -1.31 -7.14 -2.24
C PHE A 109 -0.71 -7.18 -3.66
N TRP A 110 -1.55 -6.77 -4.62
CA TRP A 110 -1.18 -6.59 -6.02
C TRP A 110 -1.28 -5.12 -6.40
N CYS A 111 -0.46 -4.72 -7.34
CA CYS A 111 -0.52 -3.42 -7.98
C CYS A 111 -0.69 -3.58 -9.49
N TYR A 112 -1.09 -2.50 -10.14
CA TYR A 112 -1.01 -2.37 -11.57
C TYR A 112 0.38 -1.84 -11.93
N GLY A 113 0.93 -2.32 -13.03
CA GLY A 113 2.17 -1.82 -13.59
C GLY A 113 2.03 -1.52 -15.07
N GLN A 114 2.76 -0.51 -15.54
CA GLN A 114 2.79 -0.13 -16.94
C GLN A 114 4.18 0.43 -17.27
N SER A 115 4.78 -0.02 -18.37
CA SER A 115 5.94 0.64 -18.98
C SER A 115 5.45 1.73 -19.95
N PRO A 116 6.28 2.70 -20.36
CA PRO A 116 5.80 3.89 -21.10
C PRO A 116 4.98 3.57 -22.37
N GLN A 117 5.31 2.49 -23.08
CA GLN A 117 4.57 2.02 -24.26
C GLN A 117 3.91 0.64 -24.06
N GLY A 118 3.90 0.14 -22.82
CA GLY A 118 3.37 -1.17 -22.48
C GLY A 118 1.88 -1.17 -22.16
N ALA A 119 1.29 -2.35 -22.24
CA ALA A 119 -0.02 -2.61 -21.68
C ALA A 119 0.02 -2.57 -20.14
N VAL A 120 -1.12 -2.29 -19.53
CA VAL A 120 -1.28 -2.41 -18.07
C VAL A 120 -1.29 -3.88 -17.69
N ILE A 121 -0.45 -4.26 -16.74
CA ILE A 121 -0.36 -5.61 -16.17
C ILE A 121 -0.61 -5.58 -14.66
N ILE A 122 -0.98 -6.72 -14.09
CA ILE A 122 -1.12 -6.89 -12.63
C ILE A 122 0.16 -7.55 -12.12
N ILE A 123 0.75 -6.98 -11.07
CA ILE A 123 2.04 -7.39 -10.53
C ILE A 123 1.88 -7.61 -9.02
N PRO A 124 2.32 -8.75 -8.48
CA PRO A 124 2.36 -8.94 -7.04
C PRO A 124 3.41 -8.00 -6.42
N VAL A 125 3.13 -7.42 -5.25
CA VAL A 125 4.04 -6.43 -4.64
C VAL A 125 5.47 -6.98 -4.44
N THR A 126 5.61 -8.29 -4.25
CA THR A 126 6.89 -8.98 -4.09
C THR A 126 7.77 -9.00 -5.35
N GLU A 127 7.22 -8.68 -6.53
CA GLU A 127 7.92 -8.73 -7.83
C GLU A 127 8.16 -7.34 -8.43
N ILE A 128 7.81 -6.26 -7.73
CA ILE A 128 7.91 -4.88 -8.25
C ILE A 128 9.33 -4.46 -8.62
N HIS A 129 10.35 -5.03 -7.96
CA HIS A 129 11.76 -4.73 -8.23
C HIS A 129 12.31 -5.47 -9.47
N GLN A 130 11.57 -6.45 -9.99
CA GLN A 130 11.93 -7.17 -11.22
C GLN A 130 11.51 -6.39 -12.48
N GLN A 131 10.70 -5.35 -12.30
CA GLN A 131 10.21 -4.52 -13.39
C GLN A 131 11.29 -3.53 -13.88
N PRO A 132 11.25 -3.12 -15.16
CA PRO A 132 12.09 -2.03 -15.65
C PRO A 132 11.95 -0.79 -14.77
N LYS A 133 13.06 -0.10 -14.48
CA LYS A 133 13.10 1.02 -13.51
C LYS A 133 12.08 2.12 -13.79
N ASN A 134 11.82 2.40 -15.07
CA ASN A 134 10.86 3.40 -15.52
C ASN A 134 9.40 2.90 -15.57
N THR A 135 9.12 1.68 -15.11
CA THR A 135 7.74 1.20 -14.98
C THR A 135 7.04 1.99 -13.87
N ILE A 136 5.84 2.49 -14.16
CA ILE A 136 4.96 3.09 -13.15
C ILE A 136 4.11 1.99 -12.54
N LEU A 137 4.05 1.99 -11.22
CA LEU A 137 3.26 1.07 -10.42
C LEU A 137 2.23 1.85 -9.61
N TRP A 138 0.98 1.40 -9.57
CA TRP A 138 -0.06 2.02 -8.75
C TRP A 138 -1.00 1.00 -8.13
N THR A 139 -1.60 1.38 -7.02
CA THR A 139 -2.63 0.59 -6.36
C THR A 139 -3.65 1.51 -5.71
N ASN A 140 -4.90 1.09 -5.69
CA ASN A 140 -6.00 1.69 -4.94
C ASN A 140 -6.02 1.19 -3.47
N TRP A 141 -4.85 0.84 -2.96
CA TRP A 141 -4.61 0.51 -1.57
C TRP A 141 -3.62 1.52 -0.96
N PRO A 142 -4.09 2.55 -0.23
CA PRO A 142 -3.20 3.55 0.35
C PRO A 142 -2.22 2.98 1.38
N GLY A 143 -2.56 1.86 2.05
CA GLY A 143 -1.65 1.18 2.97
C GLY A 143 -0.40 0.57 2.32
N ALA A 144 -0.25 0.62 0.99
CA ALA A 144 1.01 0.28 0.32
C ALA A 144 2.19 1.13 0.83
N ILE A 145 1.96 2.34 1.34
CA ILE A 145 3.01 3.19 1.94
C ILE A 145 3.60 2.64 3.24
N TRP A 146 2.97 1.63 3.85
CA TRP A 146 3.49 1.02 5.07
C TRP A 146 4.69 0.12 4.80
N ASP A 147 4.88 -0.28 3.53
CA ASP A 147 6.07 -0.95 3.06
C ASP A 147 7.18 0.08 2.82
N ASP A 148 8.41 -0.24 3.20
CA ASP A 148 9.58 0.66 3.13
C ASP A 148 10.14 0.82 1.69
N ASP A 149 9.25 0.66 0.70
CA ASP A 149 9.56 0.48 -0.72
C ASP A 149 9.37 1.75 -1.55
N GLY A 150 9.02 2.88 -0.91
CA GLY A 150 8.94 4.18 -1.58
C GLY A 150 7.65 4.41 -2.35
N TRP A 151 6.54 3.88 -1.84
CA TRP A 151 5.21 4.25 -2.34
C TRP A 151 4.88 5.70 -1.97
N LEU A 152 4.45 6.47 -2.95
CA LEU A 152 3.93 7.83 -2.77
C LEU A 152 2.43 7.77 -2.54
N LEU A 153 1.96 8.32 -1.41
CA LEU A 153 0.55 8.43 -1.09
C LEU A 153 -0.14 9.44 -2.03
N ILE A 154 -1.32 9.09 -2.52
CA ILE A 154 -2.14 9.98 -3.35
C ILE A 154 -3.39 10.41 -2.58
N GLY A 155 -3.51 11.71 -2.34
CA GLY A 155 -4.51 12.31 -1.46
C GLY A 155 -3.94 12.63 -0.07
N GLU A 156 -4.76 13.20 0.81
CA GLU A 156 -4.39 13.56 2.18
C GLU A 156 -5.48 13.11 3.16
N GLY A 157 -5.08 12.68 4.35
CA GLY A 157 -6.03 12.29 5.41
C GLY A 157 -7.02 11.22 4.96
N GLU A 158 -8.32 11.52 5.08
CA GLU A 158 -9.42 10.62 4.69
C GLU A 158 -9.62 10.53 3.17
N ASP A 159 -9.06 11.49 2.42
CA ASP A 159 -9.14 11.56 0.96
C ASP A 159 -8.01 10.79 0.25
N CYS A 160 -7.25 9.97 0.99
CA CYS A 160 -6.24 9.10 0.38
C CYS A 160 -6.91 8.06 -0.51
N ILE A 161 -6.59 8.03 -1.81
CA ILE A 161 -7.25 7.14 -2.79
C ILE A 161 -6.38 5.95 -3.21
N GLY A 162 -5.09 5.97 -2.89
CA GLY A 162 -4.16 4.92 -3.27
C GLY A 162 -2.71 5.35 -3.12
N ALA A 163 -1.84 4.61 -3.79
CA ALA A 163 -0.42 4.90 -3.84
C ALA A 163 0.15 4.65 -5.24
N ILE A 164 1.22 5.36 -5.58
CA ILE A 164 1.92 5.25 -6.85
C ILE A 164 3.44 5.29 -6.63
N ARG A 165 4.22 4.70 -7.54
CA ARG A 165 5.69 4.81 -7.55
C ARG A 165 6.28 4.46 -8.91
N PHE A 166 7.54 4.80 -9.10
CA PHE A 166 8.38 4.09 -10.08
C PHE A 166 8.87 2.76 -9.50
N ALA A 167 9.04 1.75 -10.35
CA ALA A 167 9.72 0.50 -9.95
C ALA A 167 11.17 0.76 -9.52
N GLY A 168 11.86 1.67 -10.23
CA GLY A 168 13.21 2.13 -9.91
C GLY A 168 13.23 3.02 -8.66
N VAL A 169 13.59 2.43 -7.52
CA VAL A 169 13.85 3.14 -6.27
C VAL A 169 15.18 2.67 -5.71
N ARG A 170 15.98 3.59 -5.17
CA ARG A 170 17.22 3.31 -4.45
C ARG A 170 17.16 3.93 -3.06
N LYS A 171 17.65 3.21 -2.05
CA LYS A 171 17.79 3.71 -0.69
C LYS A 171 19.24 4.18 -0.47
N VAL A 172 19.42 5.46 -0.16
CA VAL A 172 20.72 6.08 0.14
C VAL A 172 20.64 6.74 1.50
N ARG A 173 21.39 6.24 2.48
CA ARG A 173 21.41 6.76 3.87
C ARG A 173 20.00 6.95 4.44
N ASP A 174 19.18 5.90 4.37
CA ASP A 174 17.77 5.88 4.79
C ASP A 174 16.79 6.77 4.02
N HIS A 175 17.25 7.48 3.01
CA HIS A 175 16.39 8.26 2.12
C HIS A 175 16.13 7.48 0.83
N LEU A 176 14.88 7.49 0.38
CA LEU A 176 14.48 6.86 -0.87
C LEU A 176 14.58 7.87 -2.01
N TYR A 177 15.19 7.45 -3.10
CA TYR A 177 15.34 8.23 -4.32
C TYR A 177 14.80 7.42 -5.50
N TRP A 178 14.11 8.09 -6.41
CA TRP A 178 13.77 7.55 -7.71
C TRP A 178 15.04 7.26 -8.50
N ASP A 179 15.19 6.03 -8.96
CA ASP A 179 16.27 5.59 -9.83
C ASP A 179 15.81 5.64 -11.29
N VAL A 180 15.51 6.86 -11.74
CA VAL A 180 15.01 7.16 -13.09
C VAL A 180 15.78 8.35 -13.67
N SER A 181 15.93 8.35 -15.00
CA SER A 181 16.56 9.46 -15.73
C SER A 181 15.53 10.53 -16.12
N LEU A 182 16.01 11.70 -16.57
CA LEU A 182 15.13 12.71 -17.17
C LEU A 182 14.41 12.17 -18.42
N GLU A 183 15.07 11.29 -19.19
CA GLU A 183 14.46 10.66 -20.37
C GLU A 183 13.32 9.71 -19.97
N ASP A 184 13.48 8.97 -18.88
CA ASP A 184 12.41 8.14 -18.33
C ASP A 184 11.18 8.98 -17.93
N ILE A 185 11.41 10.13 -17.29
CA ILE A 185 10.33 11.07 -16.96
C ILE A 185 9.69 11.60 -18.24
N ARG A 186 10.49 11.98 -19.25
CA ARG A 186 10.00 12.51 -20.53
C ARG A 186 9.11 11.51 -21.28
N MET A 187 9.43 10.22 -21.23
CA MET A 187 8.61 9.17 -21.85
C MET A 187 7.21 9.06 -21.23
N TRP A 188 7.05 9.43 -19.96
CA TRP A 188 5.76 9.44 -19.27
C TRP A 188 5.04 10.78 -19.32
N ASP A 189 5.79 11.86 -19.15
CA ASP A 189 5.25 13.19 -18.98
C ASP A 189 6.23 14.24 -19.53
N ALA A 190 6.14 14.46 -20.84
CA ALA A 190 7.01 15.40 -21.55
C ALA A 190 6.86 16.85 -21.04
N GLU A 191 5.67 17.23 -20.56
CA GLU A 191 5.42 18.57 -20.01
C GLU A 191 6.13 18.77 -18.67
N VAL A 192 6.09 17.76 -17.78
CA VAL A 192 6.85 17.81 -16.53
C VAL A 192 8.35 17.77 -16.80
N ALA A 193 8.82 16.92 -17.73
CA ALA A 193 10.24 16.87 -18.10
C ALA A 193 10.76 18.19 -18.69
N ALA A 194 9.92 18.98 -19.36
CA ALA A 194 10.28 20.29 -19.90
C ALA A 194 10.55 21.36 -18.83
N LEU A 195 10.15 21.12 -17.57
CA LEU A 195 10.44 22.00 -16.43
C LEU A 195 11.89 21.86 -15.91
N PHE A 196 12.65 20.90 -16.44
CA PHE A 196 14.05 20.72 -16.06
C PHE A 196 14.89 21.92 -16.49
N LEU A 197 15.67 22.46 -15.54
CA LEU A 197 16.59 23.58 -15.78
C LEU A 197 18.00 23.15 -15.39
N ASP A 198 18.90 23.12 -16.37
CA ASP A 198 20.29 22.73 -16.14
C ASP A 198 21.03 23.85 -15.38
N PHE A 199 21.12 23.70 -14.06
CA PHE A 199 21.90 24.55 -13.17
C PHE A 199 23.01 23.73 -12.53
N ASP A 200 24.23 24.29 -12.51
CA ASP A 200 25.40 23.66 -11.92
C ASP A 200 25.10 23.14 -10.49
N GLY A 201 25.17 21.82 -10.33
CA GLY A 201 25.15 21.15 -9.03
C GLY A 201 23.79 20.70 -8.47
N ASN A 202 22.65 21.00 -9.11
CA ASN A 202 21.32 20.64 -8.57
C ASN A 202 20.51 19.63 -9.42
N THR A 203 21.16 18.94 -10.36
CA THR A 203 20.53 18.01 -11.32
C THR A 203 19.73 16.90 -10.61
N ILE A 204 20.28 16.30 -9.55
CA ILE A 204 19.66 15.14 -8.89
C ILE A 204 18.37 15.54 -8.19
N ALA A 205 18.40 16.58 -7.34
CA ALA A 205 17.21 16.98 -6.60
C ALA A 205 16.10 17.47 -7.53
N GLN A 206 16.44 18.17 -8.62
CA GLN A 206 15.47 18.51 -9.66
C GLN A 206 14.82 17.26 -10.27
N ILE A 207 15.61 16.26 -10.67
CA ILE A 207 15.06 15.00 -11.21
C ILE A 207 14.12 14.33 -10.19
N GLN A 208 14.45 14.33 -8.90
CA GLN A 208 13.59 13.76 -7.85
C GLN A 208 12.25 14.51 -7.73
N SER A 209 12.29 15.85 -7.78
CA SER A 209 11.09 16.68 -7.75
C SER A 209 10.22 16.48 -8.99
N LEU A 210 10.84 16.42 -10.19
CA LEU A 210 10.13 16.18 -11.44
C LEU A 210 9.50 14.78 -11.48
N ALA A 211 10.23 13.75 -11.02
CA ALA A 211 9.70 12.39 -10.91
C ALA A 211 8.47 12.34 -9.98
N THR A 212 8.54 12.98 -8.82
CA THR A 212 7.42 13.07 -7.86
C THR A 212 6.22 13.81 -8.46
N LEU A 213 6.46 14.92 -9.17
CA LEU A 213 5.41 15.69 -9.84
C LEU A 213 4.74 14.88 -10.95
N ALA A 214 5.52 14.18 -11.79
CA ALA A 214 5.01 13.30 -12.83
C ALA A 214 4.12 12.20 -12.22
N LEU A 215 4.56 11.54 -11.14
CA LEU A 215 3.76 10.54 -10.44
C LEU A 215 2.42 11.10 -9.95
N HIS A 216 2.40 12.29 -9.33
CA HIS A 216 1.14 12.92 -8.91
C HIS A 216 0.19 13.22 -10.07
N ARG A 217 0.72 13.66 -11.22
CA ARG A 217 -0.11 13.92 -12.41
C ARG A 217 -0.67 12.64 -12.99
N LEU A 218 0.19 11.63 -13.17
CA LEU A 218 -0.16 10.33 -13.73
C LEU A 218 -1.12 9.53 -12.83
N ALA A 219 -1.08 9.77 -11.52
CA ALA A 219 -2.02 9.18 -10.57
C ALA A 219 -3.47 9.62 -10.82
N ARG A 220 -3.72 10.85 -11.31
CA ARG A 220 -5.08 11.35 -11.59
C ARG A 220 -5.80 10.53 -12.65
N GLU A 221 -5.05 10.00 -13.62
CA GLU A 221 -5.60 9.21 -14.73
C GLU A 221 -5.74 7.72 -14.35
N ARG A 222 -4.84 7.24 -13.48
CA ARG A 222 -4.66 5.81 -13.17
C ARG A 222 -5.43 5.35 -11.94
N ILE A 223 -5.47 6.17 -10.90
CA ILE A 223 -6.18 5.89 -9.66
C ILE A 223 -7.57 6.53 -9.78
N LYS A 224 -8.42 5.90 -10.59
CA LYS A 224 -9.81 6.33 -10.73
C LYS A 224 -10.60 5.96 -9.46
N LEU A 225 -11.33 6.95 -8.93
CA LEU A 225 -12.32 6.79 -7.87
C LEU A 225 -13.39 5.76 -8.24
#